data_AF-A0A4Q3C5E5-F1
#
_entry.id   AF-A0A4Q3C5E5-F1
#
_cell.length_a   1.000
_cell.length_b   1.000
_cell.length_c   1.000
_cell.angle_alpha   90.00
_cell.angle_beta   90.00
_cell.angle_gamma   90.00
#
_symmetry.space_group_name_H-M   'P 1'
#
loop_
_entity.id
_entity.type
_entity.pdbx_description
1 polymer ?
#
loop_
_entity_poly.entity_id
_entity_poly.type
_entity_poly.pdbx_seq_one_letter_code
_entity_poly.pdbx_strand_id
1 'polypeptide(L)'
;MSRSAINTQRIIPALAAVLAGIGAPAARAADKPAPEIPTCDKRIGTLAVAEPENKWWTALNLESPEALLKVYVNQSKCFTLVDRGKGLAAAQQERALAGGGEMRAGANIGKGQMKAADYV
;
A
#
# COMPACT_ATOMS: atom_id res chain seq x y z
N MET A 1 44.20 -43.88 32.68
CA MET A 1 43.95 -45.05 33.56
C MET A 1 43.08 -44.60 34.73
N SER A 2 41.85 -45.12 34.76
CA SER A 2 40.91 -45.31 35.88
C SER A 2 40.78 -44.24 36.98
N ARG A 3 39.57 -43.66 37.10
CA ARG A 3 38.66 -43.94 38.24
C ARG A 3 37.24 -43.43 37.98
N SER A 4 36.30 -44.38 38.02
CA SER A 4 34.85 -44.21 38.01
C SER A 4 34.31 -43.46 39.23
N ALA A 5 33.24 -42.71 39.02
CA ALA A 5 32.11 -42.57 39.95
C ALA A 5 30.85 -42.50 39.05
N ILE A 6 30.17 -43.62 38.77
CA ILE A 6 29.00 -44.08 39.52
C ILE A 6 28.14 -42.90 40.01
N ASN A 7 27.11 -42.53 39.24
CA ASN A 7 25.87 -42.08 39.86
C ASN A 7 24.70 -42.87 39.26
N THR A 8 24.10 -43.62 40.16
CA THR A 8 23.11 -44.67 39.95
C THR A 8 21.73 -44.04 40.05
N GLN A 9 20.93 -44.25 38.99
CA GLN A 9 19.50 -44.55 39.06
C GLN A 9 18.55 -43.54 39.71
N ARG A 10 17.70 -42.90 38.89
CA ARG A 10 16.25 -42.96 39.13
C ARG A 10 15.48 -43.17 37.82
N ILE A 11 14.52 -44.07 37.96
CA ILE A 11 13.75 -44.80 36.96
C ILE A 11 12.56 -43.96 36.47
N ILE A 12 12.17 -44.20 35.22
CA ILE A 12 11.09 -43.62 34.40
C ILE A 12 9.71 -44.01 34.97
N PRO A 13 8.63 -43.24 34.71
CA PRO A 13 7.73 -43.72 33.67
C PRO A 13 7.24 -42.61 32.72
N ALA A 14 7.00 -43.03 31.49
CA ALA A 14 6.34 -42.27 30.44
C ALA A 14 4.97 -41.75 30.92
N LEU A 15 4.70 -40.47 30.70
CA LEU A 15 3.33 -40.00 30.53
C LEU A 15 3.11 -39.74 29.05
N ALA A 16 2.32 -40.64 28.46
CA ALA A 16 1.85 -40.57 27.10
C ALA A 16 0.97 -39.33 26.87
N ALA A 17 0.96 -38.90 25.61
CA ALA A 17 0.19 -37.79 25.05
C ALA A 17 -1.28 -37.75 25.49
N VAL A 18 -1.75 -36.54 25.84
CA VAL A 18 -3.14 -36.14 25.62
C VAL A 18 -3.15 -35.30 24.34
N LEU A 19 -3.64 -35.94 23.28
CA LEU A 19 -4.02 -35.31 22.03
C LEU A 19 -5.29 -34.47 22.20
N ALA A 20 -5.31 -33.38 21.44
CA ALA A 20 -6.47 -32.79 20.79
C ALA A 20 -7.47 -31.99 21.64
N GLY A 21 -7.58 -30.70 21.28
CA GLY A 21 -8.90 -30.06 21.25
C GLY A 21 -9.06 -28.75 22.00
N ILE A 22 -8.29 -27.71 21.64
CA ILE A 22 -8.88 -26.38 21.43
C ILE A 22 -8.17 -25.80 20.20
N GLY A 23 -8.79 -25.96 19.04
CA GLY A 23 -8.27 -25.44 17.79
C GLY A 23 -8.16 -23.93 17.87
N ALA A 24 -6.94 -23.41 17.91
CA ALA A 24 -6.69 -22.03 17.56
C ALA A 24 -7.11 -21.85 16.10
N PRO A 25 -8.04 -20.93 15.74
CA PRO A 25 -8.25 -20.56 14.35
C PRO A 25 -7.11 -19.62 13.94
N ALA A 26 -5.88 -20.12 13.93
CA ALA A 26 -4.70 -19.32 13.62
C ALA A 26 -3.70 -20.17 12.81
N ALA A 27 -4.02 -20.38 11.54
CA ALA A 27 -3.06 -20.59 10.44
C ALA A 27 -3.79 -21.05 9.16
N ARG A 28 -4.62 -20.18 8.57
CA ARG A 28 -5.14 -20.37 7.20
C ARG A 28 -4.77 -19.14 6.36
N ALA A 29 -3.53 -18.68 6.46
CA ALA A 29 -2.98 -17.63 5.59
C ALA A 29 -1.44 -17.66 5.44
N ALA A 30 -0.74 -18.64 6.02
CA ALA A 30 0.71 -18.56 6.16
C ALA A 30 1.53 -18.93 4.90
N ASP A 31 0.92 -19.58 3.90
CA ASP A 31 1.68 -20.15 2.76
C ASP A 31 1.31 -19.57 1.39
N LYS A 32 0.45 -18.54 1.32
CA LYS A 32 0.11 -17.92 0.04
C LYS A 32 1.02 -16.71 -0.18
N PRO A 33 1.70 -16.62 -1.35
CA PRO A 33 2.43 -15.41 -1.69
C PRO A 33 1.47 -14.21 -1.65
N ALA A 34 1.98 -13.05 -1.23
CA ALA A 34 1.20 -11.83 -1.24
C ALA A 34 0.65 -11.59 -2.66
N PRO A 35 -0.61 -11.13 -2.80
CA PRO A 35 -1.18 -10.85 -4.11
C PRO A 35 -0.31 -9.81 -4.82
N GLU A 36 0.17 -10.17 -6.01
CA GLU A 36 0.96 -9.27 -6.85
C GLU A 36 0.03 -8.36 -7.68
N ILE A 37 0.48 -7.13 -7.90
CA ILE A 37 -0.27 -6.15 -8.67
C ILE A 37 -0.06 -6.47 -10.15
N PRO A 38 -1.13 -6.67 -10.95
CA PRO A 38 -0.99 -6.91 -12.37
C PRO A 38 -0.35 -5.69 -13.05
N THR A 39 0.51 -5.95 -14.02
CA THR A 39 1.17 -4.89 -14.80
C THR A 39 0.78 -4.93 -16.27
N CYS A 40 0.82 -3.78 -16.93
CA CYS A 40 0.57 -3.66 -18.37
C CYS A 40 1.83 -3.20 -19.10
N ASP A 41 2.12 -3.79 -20.26
CA ASP A 41 3.20 -3.35 -21.15
C ASP A 41 2.93 -1.96 -21.76
N LYS A 42 1.64 -1.63 -21.92
CA LYS A 42 1.18 -0.37 -22.48
C LYS A 42 0.12 0.25 -21.57
N ARG A 43 0.13 1.57 -21.50
CA ARG A 43 -0.92 2.31 -20.79
C ARG A 43 -2.24 2.21 -21.56
N ILE A 44 -3.30 1.85 -20.86
CA ILE A 44 -4.65 1.67 -21.43
C ILE A 44 -5.52 2.92 -21.28
N GLY A 45 -5.11 3.89 -20.47
CA GLY A 45 -5.82 5.16 -20.29
C GLY A 45 -5.25 6.03 -19.19
N THR A 46 -6.00 7.05 -18.81
CA THR A 46 -5.72 7.91 -17.66
C THR A 46 -6.73 7.68 -16.54
N LEU A 47 -6.23 7.69 -15.30
CA LEU A 47 -7.05 7.46 -14.13
C LEU A 47 -6.83 8.60 -13.14
N ALA A 48 -7.91 9.15 -12.62
CA ALA A 48 -7.90 9.96 -11.42
C ALA A 48 -8.36 9.12 -10.23
N VAL A 49 -7.87 9.44 -9.04
CA VAL A 49 -8.45 8.93 -7.79
C VAL A 49 -9.09 10.12 -7.09
N ALA A 50 -10.38 10.02 -6.80
CA ALA A 50 -11.13 11.03 -6.07
C ALA A 50 -11.55 10.51 -4.70
N GLU A 51 -11.43 11.34 -3.67
CA GLU A 51 -11.94 10.99 -2.35
C GLU A 51 -13.48 11.07 -2.35
N PRO A 52 -14.19 10.07 -1.78
CA PRO A 52 -15.63 10.17 -1.58
C PRO A 52 -15.99 11.26 -0.56
N GLU A 53 -17.21 11.79 -0.65
CA GLU A 53 -17.75 12.74 0.31
C GLU A 53 -17.86 12.14 1.73
N ASN A 54 -18.31 10.88 1.81
CA ASN A 54 -18.38 10.16 3.07
C ASN A 54 -17.04 9.51 3.43
N LYS A 55 -16.28 10.18 4.31
CA LYS A 55 -14.94 9.75 4.76
C LYS A 55 -14.99 8.79 5.94
N TRP A 56 -15.54 7.59 5.72
CA TRP A 56 -15.75 6.55 6.74
C TRP A 56 -14.49 6.19 7.56
N TRP A 57 -13.30 6.33 6.97
CA TRP A 57 -12.01 6.04 7.65
C TRP A 57 -11.68 7.03 8.77
N THR A 58 -12.25 8.23 8.74
CA THR A 58 -12.00 9.29 9.75
C THR A 58 -12.46 8.85 11.13
N ALA A 59 -13.62 8.18 11.22
CA ALA A 59 -14.15 7.65 12.47
C ALA A 59 -13.30 6.51 13.06
N LEU A 60 -12.48 5.86 12.22
CA LEU A 60 -11.54 4.82 12.60
C LEU A 60 -10.14 5.37 12.89
N ASN A 61 -9.95 6.69 12.85
CA ASN A 61 -8.66 7.37 13.00
C ASN A 61 -7.60 6.86 12.00
N LEU A 62 -8.04 6.53 10.79
CA LEU A 62 -7.19 6.11 9.67
C LEU A 62 -6.96 7.28 8.72
N GLU A 63 -5.85 7.24 7.98
CA GLU A 63 -5.59 8.19 6.91
C GLU A 63 -6.36 7.81 5.63
N SER A 64 -6.48 8.77 4.71
CA SER A 64 -7.14 8.55 3.42
C SER A 64 -6.49 7.42 2.63
N PRO A 65 -7.28 6.47 2.11
CA PRO A 65 -6.76 5.40 1.26
C PRO A 65 -6.29 5.91 -0.12
N GLU A 66 -6.57 7.16 -0.47
CA GLU A 66 -6.22 7.76 -1.77
C GLU A 66 -4.73 7.60 -2.10
N ALA A 67 -3.85 7.84 -1.12
CA ALA A 67 -2.40 7.74 -1.31
C ALA A 67 -1.98 6.31 -1.67
N LEU A 68 -2.56 5.32 -0.99
CA LEU A 68 -2.27 3.91 -1.24
C LEU A 68 -2.80 3.48 -2.63
N LEU A 69 -4.00 3.91 -3.00
CA LEU A 69 -4.55 3.65 -4.34
C LEU A 69 -3.65 4.23 -5.44
N LYS A 70 -3.17 5.47 -5.27
CA LYS A 70 -2.22 6.08 -6.22
C LYS A 70 -0.93 5.27 -6.36
N VAL A 71 -0.42 4.70 -5.28
CA VAL A 71 0.76 3.81 -5.31
C VAL A 71 0.46 2.55 -6.14
N TYR A 72 -0.67 1.89 -5.91
CA TYR A 72 -1.06 0.70 -6.68
C TYR A 72 -1.25 1.00 -8.18
N VAL A 73 -1.87 2.13 -8.50
CA VAL A 73 -2.03 2.58 -9.88
C VAL A 73 -0.66 2.79 -10.54
N ASN A 74 0.27 3.45 -9.85
CA ASN A 74 1.62 3.68 -10.37
C ASN A 74 2.40 2.36 -10.53
N GLN A 75 2.27 1.43 -9.59
CA GLN A 75 2.90 0.09 -9.66
C GLN A 75 2.35 -0.75 -10.82
N SER A 76 1.05 -0.64 -11.13
CA SER A 76 0.44 -1.37 -12.24
C SER A 76 0.96 -0.95 -13.62
N LYS A 77 1.46 0.29 -13.78
CA LYS A 77 1.86 0.87 -15.08
C LYS A 77 0.76 0.90 -16.15
N CYS A 78 -0.46 0.47 -15.83
CA CYS A 78 -1.59 0.38 -16.75
C CYS A 78 -2.18 1.77 -17.05
N PHE A 79 -2.03 2.73 -16.14
CA PHE A 79 -2.63 4.05 -16.29
C PHE A 79 -1.59 5.16 -16.20
N THR A 80 -1.87 6.28 -16.87
CA THR A 80 -1.30 7.56 -16.46
C THR A 80 -2.15 8.12 -15.34
N LEU A 81 -1.61 8.13 -14.12
CA LEU A 81 -2.26 8.75 -12.99
C LEU A 81 -2.32 10.27 -13.19
N VAL A 82 -3.52 10.84 -13.07
CA VAL A 82 -3.73 12.29 -13.06
C VAL A 82 -4.30 12.70 -11.70
N ASP A 83 -3.66 13.67 -11.06
CA ASP A 83 -4.12 14.17 -9.76
C ASP A 83 -5.27 15.17 -9.96
N ARG A 84 -6.33 15.01 -9.17
CA ARG A 84 -7.49 15.92 -9.12
C ARG A 84 -7.75 16.47 -7.72
N GLY A 85 -6.97 16.06 -6.74
CA GLY A 85 -7.00 16.55 -5.37
C GLY A 85 -5.85 17.52 -5.12
N LYS A 86 -4.99 17.18 -4.14
CA LYS A 86 -3.91 18.04 -3.66
C LYS A 86 -2.92 18.44 -4.77
N GLY A 87 -2.59 17.53 -5.69
CA GLY A 87 -1.66 17.83 -6.79
C GLY A 87 -2.24 18.83 -7.78
N LEU A 88 -3.54 18.73 -8.08
CA LEU A 88 -4.22 19.74 -8.89
C LEU A 88 -4.25 21.09 -8.18
N ALA A 89 -4.57 21.12 -6.89
CA ALA A 89 -4.62 22.35 -6.11
C ALA A 89 -3.26 23.08 -6.11
N ALA A 90 -2.16 22.35 -5.90
CA ALA A 90 -0.80 22.90 -6.03
C ALA A 90 -0.53 23.42 -7.44
N ALA A 91 -0.89 22.66 -8.48
CA ALA A 91 -0.73 23.11 -9.87
C ALA A 91 -1.54 24.38 -10.19
N GLN A 92 -2.71 24.58 -9.57
CA GLN A 92 -3.48 25.81 -9.72
C GLN A 92 -2.81 27.00 -9.01
N GLN A 93 -2.19 26.76 -7.86
CA GLN A 93 -1.41 27.79 -7.18
C GLN A 93 -0.23 28.24 -8.04
N GLU A 94 0.52 27.32 -8.65
CA GLU A 94 1.60 27.65 -9.59
C GLU A 94 1.10 28.45 -10.80
N ARG A 95 -0.10 28.16 -11.31
CA ARG A 95 -0.73 28.97 -12.37
C ARG A 95 -1.11 30.37 -11.90
N ALA A 96 -1.55 30.52 -10.65
CA ALA A 96 -1.84 31.84 -10.09
C ALA A 96 -0.55 32.68 -9.98
N LEU A 97 0.56 32.07 -9.55
CA LEU A 97 1.88 32.72 -9.53
C LEU A 97 2.34 33.10 -10.95
N ALA A 98 2.10 32.23 -11.95
CA ALA A 98 2.34 32.53 -13.35
C ALA A 98 1.51 33.71 -13.87
N GLY A 99 0.23 33.80 -13.48
CA GLY A 99 -0.62 34.94 -13.82
C GLY A 99 -0.19 36.25 -13.15
N GLY A 100 0.47 36.17 -11.98
CA GLY A 100 1.02 37.31 -11.25
C GLY A 100 2.39 37.78 -11.73
N GLY A 101 3.06 37.05 -12.64
CA GLY A 101 4.40 37.41 -13.13
C GLY A 101 5.55 36.96 -12.23
N GLU A 102 5.28 36.14 -11.22
CA GLU A 102 6.30 35.66 -10.24
C GLU A 102 7.17 34.52 -10.80
N MET A 103 6.91 34.07 -12.02
CA MET A 103 7.62 32.94 -12.61
C MET A 103 8.95 33.37 -13.23
N ARG A 104 9.96 32.52 -13.05
CA ARG A 104 11.24 32.68 -13.75
C ARG A 104 11.04 32.61 -15.26
N ALA A 105 11.87 33.37 -15.99
CA ALA A 105 11.92 33.31 -17.45
C ALA A 105 12.14 31.86 -17.92
N GLY A 106 11.31 31.38 -18.85
CA GLY A 106 11.34 30.01 -19.36
C GLY A 106 10.50 28.98 -18.58
N ALA A 107 9.71 29.40 -17.58
CA ALA A 107 8.76 28.50 -16.92
C ALA A 107 7.69 27.98 -17.89
N ASN A 108 7.48 26.66 -17.88
CA ASN A 108 6.57 25.97 -18.81
C ASN A 108 5.14 25.90 -18.26
N ILE A 109 4.53 27.04 -17.89
CA ILE A 109 3.14 27.09 -17.43
C ILE A 109 2.26 27.77 -18.46
N GLY A 110 1.19 27.08 -18.88
CA GLY A 110 0.27 27.59 -19.89
C GLY A 110 -1.08 26.86 -19.90
N LYS A 111 -1.99 27.37 -20.73
CA LYS A 111 -3.31 26.73 -20.96
C LYS A 111 -3.13 25.43 -21.75
N GLY A 112 -4.05 24.48 -21.57
CA GLY A 112 -4.08 23.22 -22.33
C GLY A 112 -3.08 22.12 -21.90
N GLN A 113 -2.31 22.33 -20.84
CA GLN A 113 -1.31 21.37 -20.37
C GLN A 113 -1.87 20.25 -19.47
N MET A 114 -3.15 20.33 -19.08
CA MET A 114 -3.79 19.35 -18.21
C MET A 114 -4.32 18.16 -19.01
N LYS A 115 -3.89 16.95 -18.64
CA LYS A 115 -4.44 15.71 -19.22
C LYS A 115 -5.78 15.37 -18.57
N ALA A 116 -6.79 15.02 -19.37
CA ALA A 116 -8.08 14.53 -18.88
C ALA A 116 -7.95 13.15 -18.20
N ALA A 117 -8.93 12.80 -17.36
CA ALA A 117 -9.06 11.47 -16.75
C ALA A 117 -10.11 10.69 -17.55
N ASP A 118 -9.77 9.49 -18.01
CA ASP A 118 -10.70 8.59 -18.70
C ASP A 118 -11.54 7.82 -17.66
N TYR A 119 -10.98 7.60 -16.47
CA TYR A 119 -11.59 6.90 -15.34
C TYR A 119 -11.43 7.71 -14.03
N VAL A 120 -12.39 7.59 -13.11
CA VAL A 120 -12.41 8.23 -11.78
C VAL A 120 -12.86 7.24 -10.72
#